data_AF-A0A329W1W8-F1
#
_entry.id   AF-A0A329W1W8-F1
#
_cell.length_a   1.000
_cell.length_b   1.000
_cell.length_c   1.000
_cell.angle_alpha   90.00
_cell.angle_beta   90.00
_cell.angle_gamma   90.00
#
_symmetry.space_group_name_H-M   'P 1'
#
loop_
_entity.id
_entity.type
_entity.pdbx_description
1 polymer ?
#
loop_
_entity_poly.entity_id
_entity_poly.type
_entity_poly.pdbx_seq_one_letter_code
_entity_poly.pdbx_strand_id
1 'polypeptide(L)'
;MSTDFEWDPKNSQVYTKDYGTGSITLSSTQSDSFDKLGGANFTMNAESETLTLQNDSDNIPIYWPEFTRNDDGTMTDSRKGLDINVSAGTLEVVYLSENRNNTVAYLGCAESAKFNLEKSGILSIKNPGTVFMFIDYVVSDKPPKLIMSGNSQFEIRQKEKIEDDVPAFIFLASEISLSESSKLTFESSNLYLGDGNFNYCNISIQDKSTVTLINNGIMQKNDIEKDKTWFKLTAGSPSLKLKSFDGIHFPLYFNNIPDNIPDNRGYPEGLFNFINTEGKNEGKITINFEKPGPKEDPYFFTKKIFEKKLIHLNGQVADKESFNISYGNEITNGHEIGTVTISLKN
;
A
#
# COMPACT_ATOMS: atom_id res chain seq x y z
N MET A 1 20.45 16.84 27.43
CA MET A 1 19.06 17.34 27.43
C MET A 1 18.55 17.08 26.04
N SER A 2 17.50 16.28 25.87
CA SER A 2 16.81 16.19 24.57
C SER A 2 16.13 17.53 24.35
N THR A 3 16.33 18.12 23.18
CA THR A 3 15.45 19.18 22.70
C THR A 3 14.11 18.55 22.37
N ASP A 4 13.01 19.15 22.78
CA ASP A 4 11.69 18.69 22.34
C ASP A 4 11.50 19.04 20.86
N PHE A 5 11.02 18.08 20.07
CA PHE A 5 10.69 18.31 18.67
C PHE A 5 9.25 18.82 18.58
N GLU A 6 9.03 19.92 17.87
CA GLU A 6 7.68 20.43 17.57
C GLU A 6 7.36 20.15 16.10
N TRP A 7 6.19 19.61 15.79
CA TRP A 7 5.77 19.40 14.41
C TRP A 7 5.27 20.71 13.81
N ASP A 8 5.93 21.21 12.76
CA ASP A 8 5.56 22.45 12.09
C ASP A 8 5.00 22.17 10.70
N PRO A 9 3.70 22.39 10.43
CA PRO A 9 3.10 22.10 9.14
C PRO A 9 3.66 22.93 7.99
N LYS A 10 4.26 24.10 8.26
CA LYS A 10 4.62 25.11 7.26
C LYS A 10 6.08 25.07 6.84
N ASN A 11 6.95 24.54 7.70
CA ASN A 11 8.39 24.57 7.48
C ASN A 11 8.96 23.17 7.23
N SER A 12 10.03 23.14 6.43
CA SER A 12 10.83 21.93 6.28
C SER A 12 11.54 21.61 7.60
N GLN A 13 11.54 20.35 8.02
CA GLN A 13 12.08 19.95 9.31
C GLN A 13 12.95 18.70 9.19
N VAL A 14 13.96 18.61 10.07
CA VAL A 14 14.87 17.48 10.17
C VAL A 14 14.79 16.90 11.57
N TYR A 15 14.48 15.61 11.66
CA TYR A 15 14.50 14.84 12.90
C TYR A 15 15.76 13.99 12.96
N THR A 16 16.56 14.19 13.99
CA THR A 16 17.82 13.48 14.23
C THR A 16 17.80 12.80 15.60
N LYS A 17 18.82 11.99 15.89
CA LYS A 17 18.96 11.29 17.17
C LYS A 17 19.03 12.22 18.39
N ASP A 18 19.38 13.49 18.21
CA ASP A 18 19.50 14.45 19.31
C ASP A 18 18.15 14.76 19.98
N TYR A 19 17.04 14.53 19.25
CA TYR A 19 15.68 14.61 19.80
C TYR A 19 15.29 13.36 20.62
N GLY A 20 16.03 12.25 20.50
CA GLY A 20 15.69 10.97 21.15
C GLY A 20 14.41 10.35 20.61
N THR A 21 13.80 9.42 21.35
CA THR A 21 12.47 8.89 21.07
C THR A 21 11.43 9.80 21.73
N GLY A 22 10.44 10.26 20.97
CA GLY A 22 9.44 11.20 21.45
C GLY A 22 8.07 11.00 20.81
N SER A 23 7.06 11.60 21.42
CA SER A 23 5.69 11.60 20.95
C SER A 23 5.13 13.01 20.96
N ILE A 24 4.40 13.38 19.91
CA ILE A 24 3.58 14.59 19.84
C ILE A 24 2.14 14.13 19.78
N THR A 25 1.35 14.52 20.76
CA THR A 25 -0.09 14.25 20.79
C THR A 25 -0.82 15.46 20.25
N LEU A 26 -1.78 15.23 19.36
CA LEU A 26 -2.62 16.27 18.78
C LEU A 26 -3.63 16.80 19.81
N SER A 27 -3.16 17.53 20.83
CA SER A 27 -4.10 18.18 21.72
C SER A 27 -4.87 19.25 20.94
N SER A 28 -6.14 19.47 21.29
CA SER A 28 -6.99 20.55 20.78
C SER A 28 -6.45 21.99 20.99
N THR A 29 -5.19 22.11 21.42
CA THR A 29 -4.49 23.34 21.81
C THR A 29 -3.17 23.56 21.06
N GLN A 30 -2.67 22.61 20.26
CA GLN A 30 -1.42 22.74 19.49
C GLN A 30 -1.59 22.19 18.07
N SER A 31 -1.81 23.09 17.10
CA SER A 31 -2.09 22.77 15.68
C SER A 31 -3.35 21.92 15.48
N ASP A 32 -4.28 22.39 14.66
CA ASP A 32 -5.51 21.64 14.36
C ASP A 32 -5.25 20.38 13.50
N SER A 33 -3.99 20.05 13.16
CA SER A 33 -3.62 18.86 12.39
C SER A 33 -2.11 18.55 12.43
N PHE A 34 -1.76 17.33 11.99
CA PHE A 34 -0.38 16.92 11.66
C PHE A 34 -0.05 17.14 10.18
N ASP A 35 -0.76 18.02 9.49
CA ASP A 35 -0.58 18.21 8.05
C ASP A 35 0.82 18.73 7.69
N LYS A 36 1.16 18.62 6.41
CA LYS A 36 2.35 19.26 5.84
C LYS A 36 1.93 20.03 4.60
N LEU A 37 2.31 21.30 4.55
CA LEU A 37 2.14 22.10 3.34
C LEU A 37 3.09 21.63 2.25
N GLY A 38 2.72 21.88 0.99
CA GLY A 38 3.67 21.78 -0.10
C GLY A 38 4.92 22.66 0.15
N GLY A 39 6.09 22.06 -0.06
CA GLY A 39 7.42 22.62 0.22
C GLY A 39 7.88 22.45 1.68
N ALA A 40 7.03 21.96 2.59
CA ALA A 40 7.37 21.71 3.99
C ALA A 40 7.90 20.27 4.19
N ASN A 41 9.03 19.96 3.54
CA ASN A 41 9.62 18.63 3.53
C ASN A 41 9.98 18.12 4.94
N PHE A 42 9.91 16.81 5.14
CA PHE A 42 10.34 16.18 6.37
C PHE A 42 11.48 15.20 6.10
N THR A 43 12.54 15.27 6.90
CA THR A 43 13.66 14.32 6.80
C THR A 43 13.97 13.72 8.16
N MET A 44 14.10 12.40 8.24
CA MET A 44 14.46 11.68 9.44
C MET A 44 15.72 10.82 9.21
N ASN A 45 16.68 11.02 10.10
CA ASN A 45 17.87 10.18 10.24
C ASN A 45 18.25 10.12 11.73
N ALA A 46 17.54 9.30 12.48
CA ALA A 46 17.61 9.24 13.94
C ALA A 46 18.02 7.88 14.47
N GLU A 47 18.83 7.13 13.71
CA GLU A 47 19.34 5.81 14.10
C GLU A 47 18.21 4.82 14.45
N SER A 48 17.98 4.52 15.74
CA SER A 48 16.90 3.65 16.22
C SER A 48 15.74 4.40 16.89
N GLU A 49 15.81 5.73 16.97
CA GLU A 49 14.81 6.54 17.66
C GLU A 49 13.48 6.61 16.89
N THR A 50 12.41 6.87 17.63
CA THR A 50 11.04 6.96 17.09
C THR A 50 10.45 8.34 17.34
N LEU A 51 9.89 8.95 16.29
CA LEU A 51 8.96 10.08 16.41
C LEU A 51 7.54 9.56 16.21
N THR A 52 6.71 9.66 17.24
CA THR A 52 5.28 9.31 17.16
C THR A 52 4.41 10.56 17.04
N LEU A 53 3.55 10.60 16.02
CA LEU A 53 2.47 11.58 15.87
C LEU A 53 1.16 10.88 16.27
N GLN A 54 0.69 11.19 17.47
CA GLN A 54 -0.51 10.58 18.06
C GLN A 54 -1.72 11.47 17.79
N ASN A 55 -2.60 11.01 16.91
CA ASN A 55 -3.87 11.67 16.61
C ASN A 55 -4.97 11.02 17.46
N ASP A 56 -5.35 11.69 18.53
CA ASP A 56 -6.46 11.33 19.42
C ASP A 56 -7.78 12.01 19.03
N SER A 57 -7.79 12.75 17.92
CA SER A 57 -8.98 13.44 17.45
C SER A 57 -9.89 12.51 16.63
N ASP A 58 -11.18 12.64 16.91
CA ASP A 58 -12.27 12.01 16.16
C ASP A 58 -12.71 12.86 14.96
N ASN A 59 -11.96 13.85 14.48
CA ASN A 59 -12.39 14.65 13.33
C ASN A 59 -11.25 15.26 12.49
N ILE A 60 -10.00 15.01 12.86
CA ILE A 60 -8.85 15.63 12.21
C ILE A 60 -8.16 14.59 11.31
N PRO A 61 -8.35 14.67 9.98
CA PRO A 61 -7.56 13.89 9.03
C PRO A 61 -6.11 14.36 8.98
N ILE A 62 -5.26 13.58 8.31
CA ILE A 62 -3.86 13.97 8.01
C ILE A 62 -3.71 14.14 6.50
N TYR A 63 -3.15 15.27 6.06
CA TYR A 63 -2.87 15.59 4.66
C TYR A 63 -1.38 15.85 4.43
N TRP A 64 -0.73 14.95 3.69
CA TRP A 64 0.68 15.06 3.31
C TRP A 64 0.84 14.97 1.78
N PRO A 65 0.77 16.06 1.01
CA PRO A 65 0.56 17.44 1.46
C PRO A 65 -0.90 17.84 1.62
N GLU A 66 -1.13 18.97 2.31
CA GLU A 66 -2.41 19.65 2.39
C GLU A 66 -2.88 20.15 1.01
N PHE A 67 -4.19 20.01 0.76
CA PHE A 67 -4.88 20.58 -0.39
C PHE A 67 -6.26 21.10 0.04
N THR A 68 -6.82 22.01 -0.74
CA THR A 68 -8.09 22.65 -0.45
C THR A 68 -9.14 22.26 -1.49
N ARG A 69 -10.34 21.94 -1.03
CA ARG A 69 -11.53 21.82 -1.88
C ARG A 69 -12.27 23.15 -1.93
N ASN A 70 -12.42 23.71 -3.12
CA ASN A 70 -13.21 24.91 -3.35
C ASN A 70 -14.71 24.58 -3.41
N ASP A 71 -15.55 25.60 -3.24
CA ASP A 71 -17.02 25.47 -3.25
C ASP A 71 -17.57 24.91 -4.58
N ASP A 72 -16.86 25.14 -5.68
CA ASP A 72 -17.19 24.62 -7.01
C ASP A 72 -16.79 23.13 -7.20
N GLY A 73 -16.21 22.52 -6.17
CA GLY A 73 -15.76 21.14 -6.16
C GLY A 73 -14.35 20.93 -6.72
N THR A 74 -13.69 21.99 -7.22
CA THR A 74 -12.29 21.90 -7.66
C THR A 74 -11.36 21.74 -6.47
N MET A 75 -10.23 21.06 -6.69
CA MET A 75 -9.18 20.90 -5.69
C MET A 75 -7.99 21.76 -6.09
N THR A 76 -7.40 22.47 -5.14
CA THR A 76 -6.19 23.29 -5.35
C THR A 76 -5.14 22.98 -4.30
N ASP A 77 -3.88 23.12 -4.70
CA ASP A 77 -2.71 22.93 -3.85
C ASP A 77 -1.73 24.11 -4.00
N SER A 78 -0.56 24.01 -3.34
CA SER A 78 0.49 25.02 -3.41
C SER A 78 1.46 24.84 -4.58
N ARG A 79 1.40 23.69 -5.27
CA ARG A 79 2.27 23.26 -6.39
C ARG A 79 3.77 23.14 -6.05
N LYS A 80 4.14 23.00 -4.78
CA LYS A 80 5.55 22.97 -4.35
C LYS A 80 6.15 21.57 -4.22
N GLY A 81 5.32 20.53 -4.27
CA GLY A 81 5.69 19.15 -3.96
C GLY A 81 5.88 18.94 -2.46
N LEU A 82 5.96 17.68 -2.03
CA LEU A 82 6.31 17.32 -0.65
C LEU A 82 7.24 16.11 -0.66
N ASP A 83 8.38 16.23 -0.01
CA ASP A 83 9.28 15.10 0.23
C ASP A 83 9.20 14.65 1.69
N ILE A 84 8.86 13.38 1.90
CA ILE A 84 8.99 12.69 3.19
C ILE A 84 10.13 11.67 3.06
N ASN A 85 11.26 11.97 3.71
CA ASN A 85 12.48 11.16 3.64
C ASN A 85 12.77 10.52 5.00
N VAL A 86 12.79 9.19 5.09
CA VAL A 86 13.16 8.48 6.32
C VAL A 86 14.29 7.49 5.99
N SER A 87 15.49 7.81 6.45
CA SER A 87 16.69 6.99 6.17
C SER A 87 17.13 6.12 7.36
N ALA A 88 16.81 6.53 8.59
CA ALA A 88 17.00 5.72 9.80
C ALA A 88 16.09 6.24 10.91
N GLY A 89 15.59 5.32 11.74
CA GLY A 89 14.59 5.56 12.78
C GLY A 89 13.16 5.34 12.27
N THR A 90 12.19 5.58 13.14
CA THR A 90 10.77 5.31 12.87
C THR A 90 9.94 6.60 12.94
N LEU A 91 9.33 6.99 11.83
CA LEU A 91 8.21 7.94 11.84
C LEU A 91 6.92 7.14 11.98
N GLU A 92 6.22 7.33 13.09
CA GLU A 92 5.00 6.60 13.39
C GLU A 92 3.82 7.56 13.51
N VAL A 93 2.75 7.29 12.76
CA VAL A 93 1.45 7.94 12.90
C VAL A 93 0.51 6.96 13.58
N VAL A 94 -0.08 7.34 14.70
CA VAL A 94 -1.01 6.50 15.45
C VAL A 94 -2.32 7.23 15.61
N TYR A 95 -3.39 6.66 15.07
CA TYR A 95 -4.75 7.07 15.42
C TYR A 95 -5.20 6.32 16.67
N LEU A 96 -5.61 7.05 17.69
CA LEU A 96 -6.05 6.49 18.97
C LEU A 96 -7.58 6.39 19.06
N SER A 97 -8.30 7.05 18.16
CA SER A 97 -9.76 6.98 18.10
C SER A 97 -10.24 5.59 17.68
N GLU A 98 -11.22 5.09 18.42
CA GLU A 98 -12.01 3.91 18.06
C GLU A 98 -13.12 4.25 17.02
N ASN A 99 -13.20 5.47 16.50
CA ASN A 99 -14.15 5.82 15.45
C ASN A 99 -13.44 5.96 14.09
N ARG A 100 -13.51 4.90 13.29
CA ARG A 100 -12.86 4.82 11.96
C ARG A 100 -13.40 5.79 10.92
N ASN A 101 -14.59 6.36 11.10
CA ASN A 101 -15.12 7.32 10.14
C ASN A 101 -14.28 8.59 10.07
N ASN A 102 -13.45 8.84 11.09
CA ASN A 102 -12.76 10.11 11.25
C ASN A 102 -11.23 9.98 11.34
N THR A 103 -10.68 8.77 11.22
CA THR A 103 -9.23 8.49 11.22
C THR A 103 -8.70 8.38 9.78
N VAL A 104 -8.82 9.45 9.01
CA VAL A 104 -8.50 9.45 7.57
C VAL A 104 -7.10 10.01 7.31
N ALA A 105 -6.34 9.37 6.42
CA ALA A 105 -5.03 9.85 5.96
C ALA A 105 -4.98 10.02 4.44
N TYR A 106 -4.46 11.15 3.98
CA TYR A 106 -4.24 11.48 2.57
C TYR A 106 -2.74 11.64 2.33
N LEU A 107 -2.13 10.63 1.71
CA LEU A 107 -0.69 10.55 1.50
C LEU A 107 -0.40 10.76 0.02
N GLY A 108 0.27 11.85 -0.31
CA GLY A 108 0.57 12.27 -1.67
C GLY A 108 -0.67 12.41 -2.54
N CYS A 109 -1.78 12.91 -1.98
CA CYS A 109 -3.03 13.08 -2.73
C CYS A 109 -3.16 14.45 -3.44
N ALA A 110 -2.10 15.24 -3.37
CA ALA A 110 -1.94 16.51 -4.05
C ALA A 110 -0.46 16.76 -4.28
N GLU A 111 -0.15 17.57 -5.29
CA GLU A 111 1.22 17.86 -5.73
C GLU A 111 2.05 16.61 -6.09
N SER A 112 3.24 16.82 -6.64
CA SER A 112 4.19 15.73 -6.87
C SER A 112 4.86 15.32 -5.55
N ALA A 113 4.16 14.54 -4.73
CA ALA A 113 4.68 14.05 -3.45
C ALA A 113 5.63 12.86 -3.62
N LYS A 114 6.72 12.82 -2.86
CA LYS A 114 7.72 11.76 -2.89
C LYS A 114 8.00 11.24 -1.49
N PHE A 115 7.77 9.96 -1.30
CA PHE A 115 8.11 9.25 -0.08
C PHE A 115 9.37 8.41 -0.35
N ASN A 116 10.46 8.67 0.35
CA ASN A 116 11.71 7.93 0.21
C ASN A 116 12.07 7.28 1.54
N LEU A 117 12.08 5.95 1.56
CA LEU A 117 12.45 5.16 2.73
C LEU A 117 13.69 4.35 2.39
N GLU A 118 14.80 4.65 3.05
CA GLU A 118 16.10 4.09 2.71
C GLU A 118 16.74 3.43 3.93
N LYS A 119 17.78 2.61 3.71
CA LYS A 119 18.60 1.96 4.75
C LYS A 119 17.76 1.26 5.83
N SER A 120 17.47 1.89 6.97
CA SER A 120 16.66 1.29 8.05
C SER A 120 15.49 2.16 8.46
N GLY A 121 15.11 3.13 7.63
CA GLY A 121 13.98 4.01 7.88
C GLY A 121 12.65 3.28 7.87
N ILE A 122 11.78 3.63 8.80
CA ILE A 122 10.45 3.05 8.97
C ILE A 122 9.41 4.16 8.93
N LEU A 123 8.38 3.99 8.10
CA LEU A 123 7.12 4.73 8.19
C LEU A 123 6.03 3.75 8.65
N SER A 124 5.32 4.06 9.72
CA SER A 124 4.25 3.21 10.24
C SER A 124 2.99 4.02 10.46
N ILE A 125 1.86 3.59 9.90
CA ILE A 125 0.54 4.16 10.15
C ILE A 125 -0.30 3.10 10.84
N LYS A 126 -0.69 3.38 12.08
CA LYS A 126 -1.44 2.44 12.93
C LYS A 126 -2.87 2.93 13.10
N ASN A 127 -3.78 1.96 12.98
CA ASN A 127 -5.21 2.09 13.17
C ASN A 127 -5.91 3.18 12.33
N PRO A 128 -5.53 3.43 11.06
CA PRO A 128 -6.30 4.34 10.24
C PRO A 128 -7.66 3.72 9.84
N GLY A 129 -8.64 4.58 9.61
CA GLY A 129 -9.93 4.23 9.03
C GLY A 129 -9.81 4.13 7.51
N THR A 130 -9.75 5.25 6.80
CA THR A 130 -9.50 5.25 5.35
C THR A 130 -8.16 5.89 5.04
N VAL A 131 -7.36 5.25 4.17
CA VAL A 131 -6.14 5.83 3.64
C VAL A 131 -6.28 6.02 2.14
N PHE A 132 -6.12 7.26 1.71
CA PHE A 132 -5.96 7.62 0.30
C PHE A 132 -4.47 7.79 0.04
N MET A 133 -3.95 7.02 -0.90
CA MET A 133 -2.53 6.99 -1.22
C MET A 133 -2.32 7.31 -2.68
N PHE A 134 -1.57 8.37 -2.91
CA PHE A 134 -1.01 8.75 -4.19
C PHE A 134 -2.09 9.09 -5.23
N ILE A 135 -3.28 9.45 -4.75
CA ILE A 135 -4.43 9.83 -5.56
C ILE A 135 -4.32 11.29 -5.92
N ASP A 136 -3.98 11.59 -7.16
CA ASP A 136 -3.84 12.96 -7.61
C ASP A 136 -5.20 13.64 -7.76
N TYR A 137 -5.67 14.31 -6.70
CA TYR A 137 -6.90 15.10 -6.74
C TYR A 137 -6.70 16.46 -7.42
N VAL A 138 -5.47 16.98 -7.41
CA VAL A 138 -5.10 18.25 -8.05
C VAL A 138 -4.22 17.92 -9.24
N VAL A 139 -4.68 18.18 -10.47
CA VAL A 139 -3.98 17.79 -11.71
C VAL A 139 -2.48 18.16 -11.64
N SER A 140 -1.64 17.15 -11.46
CA SER A 140 -0.18 17.25 -11.45
C SER A 140 0.39 16.66 -12.73
N ASP A 141 1.48 17.23 -13.24
CA ASP A 141 2.23 16.65 -14.37
C ASP A 141 3.08 15.45 -13.95
N LYS A 142 3.22 15.20 -12.64
CA LYS A 142 4.09 14.15 -12.09
C LYS A 142 3.32 13.35 -11.04
N PRO A 143 3.23 12.03 -11.20
CA PRO A 143 2.55 11.19 -10.23
C PRO A 143 3.33 11.16 -8.90
N PRO A 144 2.61 11.13 -7.77
CA PRO A 144 3.20 10.86 -6.48
C PRO A 144 3.81 9.45 -6.44
N LYS A 145 4.90 9.29 -5.68
CA LYS A 145 5.68 8.04 -5.70
C LYS A 145 6.29 7.67 -4.35
N LEU A 146 6.48 6.36 -4.18
CA LEU A 146 7.19 5.75 -3.08
C LEU A 146 8.42 4.99 -3.58
N ILE A 147 9.58 5.31 -3.02
CA ILE A 147 10.85 4.64 -3.32
C ILE A 147 11.39 4.03 -2.03
N MET A 148 11.65 2.72 -2.05
CA MET A 148 12.14 1.97 -0.91
C MET A 148 13.43 1.21 -1.25
N SER A 149 14.43 1.29 -0.36
CA SER A 149 15.71 0.58 -0.46
C SER A 149 16.25 0.21 0.93
N GLY A 150 17.35 -0.55 1.00
CA GLY A 150 17.88 -1.04 2.27
C GLY A 150 16.99 -2.12 2.88
N ASN A 151 16.94 -2.09 4.20
CA ASN A 151 16.00 -2.80 5.06
C ASN A 151 14.82 -1.90 5.50
N SER A 152 14.51 -0.85 4.72
CA SER A 152 13.43 0.09 5.06
C SER A 152 12.06 -0.59 5.11
N GLN A 153 11.13 0.00 5.87
CA GLN A 153 9.80 -0.56 6.06
C GLN A 153 8.72 0.51 5.94
N PHE A 154 7.62 0.15 5.30
CA PHE A 154 6.39 0.92 5.34
C PHE A 154 5.24 -0.01 5.69
N GLU A 155 4.53 0.29 6.78
CA GLU A 155 3.33 -0.44 7.14
C GLU A 155 2.12 0.46 7.38
N ILE A 156 0.98 -0.01 6.90
CA ILE A 156 -0.34 0.44 7.30
C ILE A 156 -1.01 -0.77 7.95
N ARG A 157 -1.30 -0.68 9.25
CA ARG A 157 -1.86 -1.79 10.04
C ARG A 157 -3.04 -1.38 10.89
N GLN A 158 -3.96 -2.32 11.08
CA GLN A 158 -5.19 -2.17 11.86
C GLN A 158 -5.10 -3.15 13.04
N LYS A 159 -4.29 -2.79 14.04
CA LYS A 159 -3.94 -3.68 15.16
C LYS A 159 -5.08 -3.81 16.18
N GLU A 160 -5.98 -2.83 16.22
CA GLU A 160 -7.09 -2.80 17.17
C GLU A 160 -8.41 -3.18 16.48
N LYS A 161 -9.22 -3.98 17.20
CA LYS A 161 -10.63 -4.24 16.87
C LYS A 161 -11.41 -2.95 17.14
N ILE A 162 -11.33 -2.05 16.19
CA ILE A 162 -12.17 -0.87 16.12
C ILE A 162 -13.47 -1.31 15.42
N GLU A 163 -14.63 -0.90 15.95
CA GLU A 163 -15.99 -1.40 15.71
C GLU A 163 -16.25 -2.09 14.35
N ASP A 164 -16.90 -3.27 14.38
CA ASP A 164 -17.09 -4.18 13.24
C ASP A 164 -17.93 -3.56 12.09
N ASP A 165 -18.64 -2.46 12.32
CA ASP A 165 -19.54 -1.80 11.36
C ASP A 165 -18.88 -0.69 10.52
N VAL A 166 -17.62 -0.34 10.80
CA VAL A 166 -16.87 0.65 10.00
C VAL A 166 -15.65 -0.01 9.32
N PRO A 167 -15.77 -0.46 8.06
CA PRO A 167 -14.67 -1.06 7.32
C PRO A 167 -13.58 -0.02 7.04
N ALA A 168 -12.33 -0.46 7.08
CA ALA A 168 -11.19 0.40 6.87
C ALA A 168 -10.56 0.12 5.51
N PHE A 169 -10.41 1.15 4.68
CA PHE A 169 -10.10 1.02 3.26
C PHE A 169 -8.76 1.65 2.91
N ILE A 170 -8.11 1.09 1.89
CA ILE A 170 -6.98 1.75 1.24
C ILE A 170 -7.35 1.98 -0.22
N PHE A 171 -7.23 3.23 -0.67
CA PHE A 171 -7.31 3.60 -2.07
C PHE A 171 -5.90 3.91 -2.56
N LEU A 172 -5.49 3.27 -3.66
CA LEU A 172 -4.11 3.28 -4.11
C LEU A 172 -4.02 3.56 -5.61
N ALA A 173 -3.52 4.75 -5.94
CA ALA A 173 -3.14 5.16 -7.29
C ALA A 173 -1.64 5.45 -7.27
N SER A 174 -0.75 4.58 -7.78
CA SER A 174 0.63 4.62 -7.29
C SER A 174 1.74 4.34 -8.29
N GLU A 175 2.88 4.95 -8.00
CA GLU A 175 4.20 4.53 -8.47
C GLU A 175 5.06 4.09 -7.28
N ILE A 176 5.15 2.78 -7.07
CA ILE A 176 5.92 2.20 -5.95
C ILE A 176 7.09 1.37 -6.48
N SER A 177 8.27 1.61 -5.91
CA SER A 177 9.48 0.82 -6.19
C SER A 177 10.13 0.34 -4.90
N LEU A 178 10.45 -0.96 -4.84
CA LEU A 178 11.11 -1.62 -3.73
C LEU A 178 12.34 -2.36 -4.22
N SER A 179 13.45 -2.22 -3.50
CA SER A 179 14.73 -2.84 -3.81
C SER A 179 15.44 -3.34 -2.54
N GLU A 180 16.52 -4.08 -2.73
CA GLU A 180 17.35 -4.67 -1.68
C GLU A 180 16.56 -5.59 -0.74
N SER A 181 16.21 -5.18 0.48
CA SER A 181 15.51 -6.00 1.48
C SER A 181 14.34 -5.25 2.12
N SER A 182 13.81 -4.24 1.42
CA SER A 182 12.74 -3.38 1.92
C SER A 182 11.39 -4.13 2.04
N LYS A 183 10.51 -3.64 2.91
CA LYS A 183 9.22 -4.31 3.18
C LYS A 183 8.05 -3.32 3.17
N LEU A 184 7.03 -3.65 2.40
CA LEU A 184 5.75 -2.93 2.37
C LEU A 184 4.63 -3.84 2.89
N THR A 185 3.84 -3.36 3.83
CA THR A 185 2.64 -4.07 4.32
C THR A 185 1.44 -3.14 4.33
N PHE A 186 0.39 -3.50 3.61
CA PHE A 186 -0.90 -2.81 3.65
C PHE A 186 -1.97 -3.76 4.15
N GLU A 187 -2.59 -3.40 5.27
CA GLU A 187 -3.67 -4.16 5.91
C GLU A 187 -4.94 -3.32 5.89
N SER A 188 -6.01 -3.89 5.33
CA SER A 188 -7.29 -3.19 5.15
C SER A 188 -8.44 -4.19 4.95
N SER A 189 -9.68 -3.76 5.15
CA SER A 189 -10.84 -4.52 4.72
C SER A 189 -10.80 -4.72 3.20
N ASN A 190 -10.71 -3.64 2.42
CA ASN A 190 -10.55 -3.71 0.97
C ASN A 190 -9.46 -2.74 0.49
N LEU A 191 -8.74 -3.17 -0.54
CA LEU A 191 -7.78 -2.37 -1.30
C LEU A 191 -8.39 -2.01 -2.66
N TYR A 192 -8.55 -0.72 -2.93
CA TYR A 192 -9.01 -0.21 -4.21
C TYR A 192 -7.82 0.25 -5.04
N LEU A 193 -7.70 -0.26 -6.26
CA LEU A 193 -6.70 0.12 -7.25
C LEU A 193 -7.26 1.23 -8.14
N GLY A 194 -6.48 2.29 -8.29
CA GLY A 194 -6.84 3.47 -9.06
C GLY A 194 -7.76 4.41 -8.30
N ASP A 195 -7.55 5.71 -8.50
CA ASP A 195 -8.47 6.80 -8.21
C ASP A 195 -7.86 8.11 -8.74
N GLY A 196 -8.64 9.19 -8.82
CA GLY A 196 -8.13 10.52 -9.19
C GLY A 196 -7.62 10.62 -10.63
N ASN A 197 -6.75 11.59 -10.91
CA ASN A 197 -6.27 11.86 -12.27
C ASN A 197 -5.31 10.78 -12.79
N PHE A 198 -4.41 10.29 -11.94
CA PHE A 198 -3.56 9.14 -12.23
C PHE A 198 -4.27 7.85 -11.83
N ASN A 199 -5.12 7.34 -12.70
CA ASN A 199 -5.96 6.21 -12.37
C ASN A 199 -5.27 4.86 -12.68
N TYR A 200 -4.10 4.62 -12.08
CA TYR A 200 -3.36 3.36 -12.22
C TYR A 200 -2.60 3.00 -10.96
N CYS A 201 -2.18 1.74 -10.83
CA CYS A 201 -1.35 1.29 -9.73
C CYS A 201 -0.21 0.40 -10.23
N ASN A 202 1.04 0.89 -10.08
CA ASN A 202 2.21 0.12 -10.41
C ASN A 202 3.14 -0.10 -9.20
N ILE A 203 3.54 -1.35 -8.99
CA ILE A 203 4.43 -1.75 -7.89
C ILE A 203 5.56 -2.59 -8.48
N SER A 204 6.79 -2.10 -8.42
CA SER A 204 8.00 -2.83 -8.80
C SER A 204 8.71 -3.39 -7.58
N ILE A 205 8.95 -4.70 -7.57
CA ILE A 205 9.53 -5.44 -6.45
C ILE A 205 10.82 -6.12 -6.96
N GLN A 206 11.96 -5.77 -6.36
CA GLN A 206 13.30 -6.23 -6.77
C GLN A 206 14.06 -6.86 -5.58
N ASP A 207 15.12 -7.62 -5.88
CA ASP A 207 16.06 -8.18 -4.92
C ASP A 207 15.36 -9.09 -3.92
N LYS A 208 15.53 -8.87 -2.62
CA LYS A 208 14.87 -9.63 -1.54
C LYS A 208 13.70 -8.86 -0.93
N SER A 209 13.23 -7.80 -1.60
CA SER A 209 12.14 -6.99 -1.08
C SER A 209 10.82 -7.75 -1.05
N THR A 210 9.91 -7.33 -0.16
CA THR A 210 8.63 -7.99 0.07
C THR A 210 7.48 -7.00 0.11
N VAL A 211 6.42 -7.31 -0.63
CA VAL A 211 5.13 -6.63 -0.54
C VAL A 211 4.12 -7.61 0.05
N THR A 212 3.41 -7.20 1.10
CA THR A 212 2.32 -7.98 1.71
C THR A 212 1.05 -7.14 1.72
N LEU A 213 0.04 -7.58 0.96
CA LEU A 213 -1.28 -6.98 0.92
C LEU A 213 -2.23 -7.91 1.69
N ILE A 214 -2.74 -7.45 2.83
CA ILE A 214 -3.66 -8.18 3.71
C ILE A 214 -5.03 -7.53 3.55
N ASN A 215 -5.91 -8.14 2.77
CA ASN A 215 -7.25 -7.61 2.50
C ASN A 215 -8.25 -8.70 2.11
N ASN A 216 -9.53 -8.36 2.26
CA ASN A 216 -10.67 -9.21 1.87
C ASN A 216 -11.07 -9.02 0.40
N GLY A 217 -10.40 -8.11 -0.31
CA GLY A 217 -10.64 -7.85 -1.71
C GLY A 217 -9.70 -6.79 -2.26
N ILE A 218 -9.12 -7.10 -3.41
CA ILE A 218 -8.51 -6.12 -4.31
C ILE A 218 -9.54 -5.78 -5.38
N MET A 219 -10.00 -4.54 -5.37
CA MET A 219 -11.03 -4.01 -6.25
C MET A 219 -10.41 -2.97 -7.19
N GLN A 220 -10.95 -2.78 -8.38
CA GLN A 220 -10.52 -1.73 -9.30
C GLN A 220 -11.61 -0.67 -9.42
N LYS A 221 -11.21 0.60 -9.63
CA LYS A 221 -12.14 1.60 -10.16
C LYS A 221 -12.49 1.27 -11.62
N ASN A 222 -13.69 1.65 -12.04
CA ASN A 222 -14.26 1.27 -13.34
C ASN A 222 -13.43 1.79 -14.54
N ASP A 223 -12.73 2.89 -14.35
CA ASP A 223 -11.99 3.67 -15.35
C ASP A 223 -10.47 3.55 -15.19
N ILE A 224 -10.00 2.55 -14.43
CA ILE A 224 -8.57 2.32 -14.22
C ILE A 224 -7.83 2.09 -15.55
N GLU A 225 -6.66 2.70 -15.71
CA GLU A 225 -5.75 2.45 -16.84
C GLU A 225 -5.11 1.07 -16.68
N LYS A 226 -5.74 0.06 -17.28
CA LYS A 226 -5.35 -1.36 -17.12
C LYS A 226 -3.95 -1.67 -17.61
N ASP A 227 -3.50 -1.05 -18.70
CA ASP A 227 -2.17 -1.24 -19.28
C ASP A 227 -1.04 -0.65 -18.41
N LYS A 228 -1.38 0.28 -17.50
CA LYS A 228 -0.45 0.86 -16.53
C LYS A 228 -0.55 0.25 -15.14
N THR A 229 -1.48 -0.69 -14.92
CA THR A 229 -1.72 -1.29 -13.60
C THR A 229 -1.12 -2.68 -13.51
N TRP A 230 -0.08 -2.85 -12.67
CA TRP A 230 0.67 -4.10 -12.56
C TRP A 230 1.49 -4.18 -11.26
N PHE A 231 1.83 -5.40 -10.87
CA PHE A 231 2.81 -5.74 -9.85
C PHE A 231 3.94 -6.53 -10.53
N LYS A 232 5.11 -5.90 -10.66
CA LYS A 232 6.29 -6.48 -11.29
C LYS A 232 7.19 -7.11 -10.25
N LEU A 233 7.53 -8.38 -10.47
CA LEU A 233 8.59 -9.08 -9.77
C LEU A 233 9.79 -9.13 -10.71
N THR A 234 10.87 -8.45 -10.36
CA THR A 234 12.07 -8.26 -11.21
C THR A 234 13.24 -9.12 -10.71
N ALA A 235 14.48 -8.75 -11.06
CA ALA A 235 15.68 -9.50 -10.71
C ALA A 235 15.82 -9.72 -9.19
N GLY A 236 16.41 -10.84 -8.79
CA GLY A 236 16.56 -11.26 -7.40
C GLY A 236 15.55 -12.32 -6.97
N SER A 237 15.13 -12.29 -5.70
CA SER A 237 14.12 -13.16 -5.10
C SER A 237 12.96 -12.39 -4.46
N PRO A 238 12.28 -11.48 -5.19
CA PRO A 238 11.22 -10.65 -4.63
C PRO A 238 10.01 -11.48 -4.21
N SER A 239 9.26 -11.02 -3.20
CA SER A 239 8.06 -11.72 -2.73
C SER A 239 6.85 -10.80 -2.74
N LEU A 240 5.80 -11.21 -3.45
CA LEU A 240 4.47 -10.62 -3.33
C LEU A 240 3.56 -11.60 -2.56
N LYS A 241 2.88 -11.12 -1.52
CA LYS A 241 1.96 -11.90 -0.71
C LYS A 241 0.60 -11.23 -0.69
N LEU A 242 -0.42 -11.93 -1.15
CA LEU A 242 -1.81 -11.51 -1.07
C LEU A 242 -2.49 -12.38 -0.03
N LYS A 243 -2.88 -11.79 1.09
CA LYS A 243 -3.45 -12.49 2.24
C LYS A 243 -4.87 -12.04 2.51
N SER A 244 -5.71 -13.00 2.87
CA SER A 244 -7.04 -12.73 3.44
C SER A 244 -6.89 -12.03 4.79
N PHE A 245 -7.70 -11.00 5.03
CA PHE A 245 -7.70 -10.28 6.31
C PHE A 245 -8.52 -11.05 7.37
N ASP A 246 -9.67 -11.59 7.02
CA ASP A 246 -10.57 -12.27 7.96
C ASP A 246 -10.57 -13.81 7.88
N GLY A 247 -9.95 -14.40 6.85
CA GLY A 247 -9.97 -15.84 6.58
C GLY A 247 -11.24 -16.35 5.89
N ILE A 248 -12.20 -15.46 5.61
CA ILE A 248 -13.51 -15.76 5.00
C ILE A 248 -13.58 -15.18 3.57
N HIS A 249 -13.07 -13.97 3.39
CA HIS A 249 -13.01 -13.27 2.11
C HIS A 249 -11.57 -13.23 1.59
N PHE A 250 -11.38 -13.09 0.28
CA PHE A 250 -10.09 -13.32 -0.36
C PHE A 250 -9.64 -12.16 -1.24
N PRO A 251 -8.32 -11.88 -1.31
CA PRO A 251 -7.80 -10.76 -2.11
C PRO A 251 -8.24 -10.78 -3.58
N LEU A 252 -8.35 -11.97 -4.18
CA LEU A 252 -8.81 -12.14 -5.55
C LEU A 252 -10.14 -12.89 -5.58
N TYR A 253 -11.09 -12.35 -6.34
CA TYR A 253 -12.42 -12.93 -6.49
C TYR A 253 -12.75 -13.21 -7.96
N PHE A 254 -12.96 -14.48 -8.31
CA PHE A 254 -13.20 -14.92 -9.68
C PHE A 254 -14.63 -15.41 -9.96
N ASN A 255 -15.56 -15.31 -9.00
CA ASN A 255 -16.86 -15.95 -9.16
C ASN A 255 -17.65 -15.39 -10.35
N ASN A 256 -18.21 -16.36 -11.08
CA ASN A 256 -19.06 -16.22 -12.25
C ASN A 256 -20.24 -15.30 -11.93
N ILE A 257 -20.12 -14.05 -12.34
CA ILE A 257 -21.31 -13.31 -12.73
C ILE A 257 -21.93 -14.13 -13.89
N PRO A 258 -23.25 -14.45 -13.87
CA PRO A 258 -23.89 -15.16 -14.98
C PRO A 258 -23.55 -14.48 -16.31
N ASP A 259 -23.34 -15.24 -17.38
CA ASP A 259 -22.83 -14.80 -18.71
C ASP A 259 -23.55 -13.57 -19.34
N ASN A 260 -24.67 -13.13 -18.75
CA ASN A 260 -25.52 -12.04 -19.18
C ASN A 260 -25.39 -10.75 -18.35
N ILE A 261 -24.53 -10.69 -17.34
CA ILE A 261 -24.17 -9.47 -16.64
C ILE A 261 -22.68 -9.21 -16.92
N PRO A 262 -22.29 -8.07 -17.51
CA PRO A 262 -20.90 -7.77 -17.79
C PRO A 262 -20.05 -7.92 -16.53
N ASP A 263 -19.05 -8.79 -16.58
CA ASP A 263 -18.01 -8.89 -15.54
C ASP A 263 -17.12 -7.65 -15.61
N ASN A 264 -17.63 -6.52 -15.10
CA ASN A 264 -16.88 -5.27 -15.01
C ASN A 264 -15.76 -5.32 -13.94
N ARG A 265 -15.55 -6.47 -13.27
CA ARG A 265 -14.47 -6.67 -12.29
C ARG A 265 -13.21 -7.30 -12.91
N GLY A 266 -13.11 -7.33 -14.24
CA GLY A 266 -11.95 -7.89 -14.93
C GLY A 266 -10.65 -7.22 -14.52
N TYR A 267 -9.90 -7.90 -13.63
CA TYR A 267 -8.49 -7.61 -13.29
C TYR A 267 -7.67 -7.29 -14.54
N PRO A 268 -6.69 -6.37 -14.45
CA PRO A 268 -5.84 -6.04 -15.58
C PRO A 268 -5.13 -7.30 -16.08
N GLU A 269 -5.13 -7.50 -17.40
CA GLU A 269 -4.28 -8.50 -18.03
C GLU A 269 -2.82 -8.19 -17.66
N GLY A 270 -2.08 -9.19 -17.18
CA GLY A 270 -0.72 -9.00 -16.69
C GLY A 270 -0.58 -8.27 -15.36
N LEU A 271 -1.63 -8.23 -14.53
CA LEU A 271 -1.59 -7.69 -13.16
C LEU A 271 -0.36 -8.19 -12.39
N PHE A 272 0.05 -9.44 -12.59
CA PHE A 272 1.29 -9.97 -12.05
C PHE A 272 2.29 -10.21 -13.18
N ASN A 273 3.45 -9.58 -13.13
CA ASN A 273 4.41 -9.64 -14.23
C ASN A 273 5.80 -10.04 -13.72
N PHE A 274 6.29 -11.19 -14.17
CA PHE A 274 7.65 -11.65 -13.86
C PHE A 274 8.60 -11.14 -14.94
N ILE A 275 9.67 -10.44 -14.55
CA ILE A 275 10.67 -9.89 -15.46
C ILE A 275 11.99 -10.65 -15.29
N ASN A 276 12.44 -11.37 -16.32
CA ASN A 276 13.70 -12.12 -16.31
C ASN A 276 14.74 -11.57 -17.32
N THR A 277 14.40 -10.51 -18.06
CA THR A 277 15.32 -9.81 -18.96
C THR A 277 16.34 -8.93 -18.23
N GLU A 278 16.09 -8.61 -16.96
CA GLU A 278 16.90 -7.70 -16.13
C GLU A 278 17.85 -8.43 -15.18
N GLY A 279 17.87 -9.77 -15.23
CA GLY A 279 18.65 -10.63 -14.35
C GLY A 279 17.88 -11.88 -13.95
N LYS A 280 18.53 -12.76 -13.17
CA LYS A 280 17.88 -13.97 -12.65
C LYS A 280 16.69 -13.58 -11.76
N ASN A 281 15.53 -14.16 -12.04
CA ASN A 281 14.30 -13.92 -11.28
C ASN A 281 13.89 -15.21 -10.55
N GLU A 282 14.04 -15.20 -9.23
CA GLU A 282 13.58 -16.21 -8.28
C GLU A 282 12.35 -15.72 -7.50
N GLY A 283 11.68 -14.70 -8.03
CA GLY A 283 10.53 -14.08 -7.43
C GLY A 283 9.36 -15.04 -7.29
N LYS A 284 8.51 -14.77 -6.30
CA LYS A 284 7.32 -15.58 -6.04
C LYS A 284 6.12 -14.74 -5.62
N ILE A 285 4.96 -15.24 -6.01
CA ILE A 285 3.66 -14.71 -5.58
C ILE A 285 2.99 -15.79 -4.73
N THR A 286 2.56 -15.43 -3.53
CA THR A 286 1.74 -16.28 -2.67
C THR A 286 0.37 -15.65 -2.50
N ILE A 287 -0.69 -16.40 -2.77
CA ILE A 287 -2.07 -15.90 -2.75
C ILE A 287 -2.92 -16.81 -1.87
N ASN A 288 -3.63 -16.20 -0.92
CA ASN A 288 -4.67 -16.86 -0.16
C ASN A 288 -5.95 -16.97 -1.00
N PHE A 289 -6.60 -18.12 -0.93
CA PHE A 289 -7.87 -18.37 -1.61
C PHE A 289 -8.77 -19.27 -0.78
N GLU A 290 -10.06 -19.30 -1.14
CA GLU A 290 -11.05 -20.16 -0.49
C GLU A 290 -10.57 -21.60 -0.54
N LYS A 291 -10.44 -22.23 0.63
CA LYS A 291 -10.01 -23.62 0.68
C LYS A 291 -11.10 -24.46 -0.02
N PRO A 292 -10.76 -25.16 -1.12
CA PRO A 292 -11.73 -25.98 -1.81
C PRO A 292 -12.27 -27.05 -0.86
N GLY A 293 -13.56 -27.35 -0.98
CA GLY A 293 -14.15 -28.45 -0.23
C GLY A 293 -13.44 -29.77 -0.51
N PRO A 294 -13.66 -30.84 0.27
CA PRO A 294 -12.96 -32.12 0.13
C PRO A 294 -13.14 -32.83 -1.23
N LYS A 295 -14.00 -32.30 -2.11
CA LYS A 295 -14.27 -32.81 -3.46
C LYS A 295 -13.81 -31.87 -4.58
N GLU A 296 -13.21 -30.73 -4.24
CA GLU A 296 -12.81 -29.69 -5.18
C GLU A 296 -11.29 -29.65 -5.32
N ASP A 297 -10.82 -29.32 -6.52
CA ASP A 297 -9.38 -29.30 -6.84
C ASP A 297 -8.82 -27.88 -6.62
N PRO A 298 -7.80 -27.68 -5.76
CA PRO A 298 -7.10 -26.40 -5.64
C PRO A 298 -6.53 -25.88 -6.98
N TYR A 299 -6.37 -26.76 -7.97
CA TYR A 299 -6.04 -26.40 -9.34
C TYR A 299 -7.05 -25.44 -10.00
N PHE A 300 -8.32 -25.44 -9.60
CA PHE A 300 -9.36 -24.59 -10.20
C PHE A 300 -9.03 -23.11 -10.04
N PHE A 301 -8.60 -22.69 -8.85
CA PHE A 301 -8.21 -21.30 -8.58
C PHE A 301 -7.04 -20.88 -9.46
N THR A 302 -5.98 -21.70 -9.52
CA THR A 302 -4.83 -21.45 -10.39
C THR A 302 -5.23 -21.41 -11.86
N LYS A 303 -6.10 -22.33 -12.32
CA LYS A 303 -6.61 -22.33 -13.70
C LYS A 303 -7.29 -21.00 -14.02
N LYS A 304 -8.11 -20.45 -13.12
CA LYS A 304 -8.76 -19.14 -13.30
C LYS A 304 -7.78 -17.98 -13.41
N ILE A 305 -6.69 -17.99 -12.63
CA ILE A 305 -5.62 -16.98 -12.73
C ILE A 305 -5.04 -16.92 -14.16
N PHE A 306 -4.73 -18.08 -14.75
CA PHE A 306 -4.17 -18.15 -16.10
C PHE A 306 -5.23 -17.90 -17.19
N GLU A 307 -6.47 -18.40 -17.04
CA GLU A 307 -7.58 -18.11 -17.97
C GLU A 307 -7.90 -16.62 -18.06
N LYS A 308 -7.84 -15.91 -16.93
CA LYS A 308 -8.00 -14.45 -16.85
C LYS A 308 -6.73 -13.69 -17.27
N LYS A 309 -5.67 -14.39 -17.70
CA LYS A 309 -4.39 -13.84 -18.16
C LYS A 309 -3.72 -12.89 -17.15
N LEU A 310 -3.83 -13.20 -15.86
CA LEU A 310 -3.26 -12.32 -14.83
C LEU A 310 -1.74 -12.42 -14.71
N ILE A 311 -1.14 -13.51 -15.21
CA ILE A 311 0.30 -13.76 -15.13
C ILE A 311 0.95 -13.44 -16.48
N HIS A 312 1.89 -12.50 -16.45
CA HIS A 312 2.78 -12.18 -17.56
C HIS A 312 4.23 -12.58 -17.26
N LEU A 313 4.98 -12.83 -18.33
CA LEU A 313 6.43 -13.01 -18.35
C LEU A 313 6.99 -12.00 -19.35
N ASN A 314 7.83 -11.07 -18.88
CA ASN A 314 8.37 -9.96 -19.68
C ASN A 314 7.29 -9.16 -20.42
N GLY A 315 6.16 -8.92 -19.75
CA GLY A 315 5.04 -8.16 -20.31
C GLY A 315 4.18 -8.90 -21.33
N GLN A 316 4.43 -10.19 -21.60
CA GLN A 316 3.58 -11.02 -22.45
C GLN A 316 2.79 -12.03 -21.60
N VAL A 317 1.58 -12.39 -22.04
CA VAL A 317 0.78 -13.45 -21.41
C VAL A 317 1.63 -14.72 -21.29
N ALA A 318 1.71 -15.27 -20.08
CA ALA A 318 2.60 -16.39 -19.81
C ALA A 318 1.87 -17.73 -19.77
N ASP A 319 2.51 -18.74 -20.37
CA ASP A 319 2.05 -20.12 -20.28
C ASP A 319 2.34 -20.71 -18.90
N LYS A 320 1.40 -21.49 -18.38
CA LYS A 320 1.48 -22.14 -17.07
C LYS A 320 2.71 -23.05 -16.93
N GLU A 321 3.13 -23.66 -18.03
CA GLU A 321 4.29 -24.53 -18.12
C GLU A 321 5.59 -23.83 -17.71
N SER A 322 5.64 -22.49 -17.76
CA SER A 322 6.78 -21.68 -17.36
C SER A 322 6.95 -21.54 -15.84
N PHE A 323 6.00 -22.05 -15.04
CA PHE A 323 5.94 -21.80 -13.59
C PHE A 323 5.94 -23.07 -12.74
N ASN A 324 6.64 -22.99 -11.61
CA ASN A 324 6.47 -23.88 -10.48
C ASN A 324 5.26 -23.42 -9.67
N ILE A 325 4.35 -24.34 -9.37
CA ILE A 325 3.13 -24.06 -8.62
C ILE A 325 3.05 -25.04 -7.47
N SER A 326 2.96 -24.51 -6.24
CA SER A 326 2.76 -25.30 -5.03
C SER A 326 1.54 -24.82 -4.27
N TYR A 327 0.94 -25.74 -3.52
CA TYR A 327 -0.23 -25.49 -2.70
C TYR A 327 0.08 -25.81 -1.25
N GLY A 328 -0.53 -25.06 -0.34
CA GLY A 328 -0.47 -25.29 1.09
C GLY A 328 -1.71 -24.74 1.77
N ASN A 329 -1.76 -24.83 3.09
CA ASN A 329 -2.83 -24.26 3.90
C ASN A 329 -2.22 -23.31 4.94
N GLU A 330 -2.97 -22.28 5.32
CA GLU A 330 -2.69 -21.47 6.51
C GLU A 330 -3.96 -21.31 7.36
N ILE A 331 -3.79 -20.80 8.59
CA ILE A 331 -4.90 -20.47 9.48
C ILE A 331 -4.90 -18.95 9.67
N THR A 332 -6.03 -18.32 9.38
CA THR A 332 -6.27 -16.88 9.57
C THR A 332 -7.56 -16.69 10.36
N ASN A 333 -7.48 -16.00 11.49
CA ASN A 333 -8.62 -15.74 12.40
C ASN A 333 -9.48 -16.98 12.72
N GLY A 334 -8.85 -18.15 12.84
CA GLY A 334 -9.53 -19.41 13.14
C GLY A 334 -10.10 -20.15 11.92
N HIS A 335 -10.00 -19.58 10.72
CA HIS A 335 -10.38 -20.22 9.46
C HIS A 335 -9.17 -20.85 8.78
N GLU A 336 -9.30 -22.10 8.35
CA GLU A 336 -8.30 -22.75 7.50
C GLU A 336 -8.53 -22.32 6.04
N ILE A 337 -7.48 -21.77 5.42
CA ILE A 337 -7.54 -21.22 4.06
C ILE A 337 -6.48 -21.86 3.16
N GLY A 338 -6.78 -21.90 1.85
CA GLY A 338 -5.84 -22.38 0.84
C GLY A 338 -4.79 -21.32 0.51
N THR A 339 -3.58 -21.76 0.18
CA THR A 339 -2.50 -20.92 -0.33
C THR A 339 -1.96 -21.51 -1.62
N VAL A 340 -1.76 -20.67 -2.63
CA VAL A 340 -1.04 -21.03 -3.85
C VAL A 340 0.21 -20.19 -3.94
N THR A 341 1.34 -20.81 -4.26
CA THR A 341 2.59 -20.11 -4.58
C THR A 341 2.99 -20.37 -6.02
N ILE A 342 3.23 -19.29 -6.77
CA ILE A 342 3.63 -19.31 -8.18
C ILE A 342 5.01 -18.66 -8.29
N SER A 343 5.96 -19.35 -8.91
CA SER A 343 7.31 -18.84 -9.21
C SER A 343 7.80 -19.34 -10.57
N LEU A 344 8.75 -18.65 -11.19
CA LEU A 344 9.32 -19.08 -12.47
C LEU A 344 10.07 -20.42 -12.35
N LYS A 345 10.04 -21.21 -13.43
CA LYS A 345 10.98 -22.31 -13.64
C LYS A 345 12.28 -21.72 -14.17
N ASN A 346 13.36 -21.90 -13.43
CA ASN A 346 14.71 -21.47 -13.79
C ASN A 346 15.55 -22.65 -14.27
#